data_AF-A0A7W0ZPX1-F1
#
_entry.id   AF-A0A7W0ZPX1-F1
#
_cell.length_a   1.000
_cell.length_b   1.000
_cell.length_c   1.000
_cell.angle_alpha   90.00
_cell.angle_beta   90.00
_cell.angle_gamma   90.00
#
_symmetry.space_group_name_H-M   'P 1'
#
loop_
_entity.id
_entity.type
_entity.pdbx_description
1 polymer ?
#
loop_
_entity_poly.entity_id
_entity_poly.type
_entity_poly.pdbx_seq_one_letter_code
_entity_poly.pdbx_strand_id
1 'polypeptide(L)'
;MCFKNLPVEFDAQGRAQLKEGVANPYAYGPTTAVADQQERMKDLLARNGHIKDVSIDPVTRVAGSLAFHAVVDLQSRTVHEANSVASLFRGYEVILKGRDPRDAMFISSRVCGVCGGVHSVASSLAIEMAFGIAPPPMGLALRNIQLALDFMLDNPL
;
A
#
# COMPACT_ATOMS: atom_id res chain seq x y z
N MET A 1 -6.95 -20.48 3.68
CA MET A 1 -5.66 -21.19 3.50
C MET A 1 -4.69 -20.35 2.64
N CYS A 2 -4.31 -19.14 3.08
CA CYS A 2 -3.35 -18.29 2.33
C CYS A 2 -1.88 -18.51 2.73
N PHE A 3 -1.59 -19.08 3.91
CA PHE A 3 -0.20 -19.32 4.34
C PHE A 3 0.45 -20.60 3.81
N LYS A 4 -0.31 -21.57 3.29
CA LYS A 4 0.28 -22.83 2.75
C LYS A 4 1.21 -22.58 1.55
N ASN A 5 0.96 -21.50 0.81
CA ASN A 5 1.73 -21.12 -0.37
C ASN A 5 2.75 -20.01 -0.11
N LEU A 6 2.82 -19.49 1.13
CA LEU A 6 3.79 -18.46 1.47
C LEU A 6 5.15 -19.10 1.76
N PRO A 7 6.26 -18.47 1.35
CA PRO A 7 7.60 -19.02 1.52
C PRO A 7 8.12 -18.79 2.95
N VAL A 8 7.29 -19.11 3.94
CA VAL A 8 7.57 -18.94 5.36
C VAL A 8 7.46 -20.27 6.10
N GLU A 9 8.27 -20.43 7.13
CA GLU A 9 8.25 -21.52 8.10
C GLU A 9 8.05 -20.97 9.52
N PHE A 10 7.62 -21.82 10.44
CA PHE A 10 7.34 -21.41 11.82
C PHE A 10 8.23 -22.20 12.78
N ASP A 11 8.88 -21.51 13.71
CA ASP A 11 9.63 -22.18 14.78
C ASP A 11 8.68 -22.82 15.82
N ALA A 12 9.26 -23.54 16.79
CA ALA A 12 8.49 -24.20 17.86
C ALA A 12 7.71 -23.21 18.75
N GLN A 13 8.03 -21.92 18.68
CA GLN A 13 7.37 -20.83 19.39
C GLN A 13 6.34 -20.10 18.50
N GLY A 14 6.09 -20.60 17.28
CA GLY A 14 5.13 -20.04 16.33
C GLY A 14 5.61 -18.75 15.66
N ARG A 15 6.91 -18.42 15.70
CA ARG A 15 7.45 -17.25 15.00
C ARG A 15 7.71 -17.61 13.54
N ALA A 16 7.19 -16.79 12.64
CA ALA A 16 7.40 -16.95 11.21
C ALA A 16 8.81 -16.49 10.79
N GLN A 17 9.48 -17.29 9.97
CA GLN A 17 10.74 -16.97 9.29
C GLN A 17 10.61 -17.30 7.81
N LEU A 18 11.41 -16.68 6.93
CA LEU A 18 11.46 -17.07 5.53
C LEU A 18 12.18 -18.42 5.41
N LYS A 19 11.70 -19.28 4.50
CA LYS A 19 12.38 -20.54 4.20
C LYS A 19 13.78 -20.26 3.67
N GLU A 20 14.72 -21.16 3.98
CA GLU A 20 16.10 -21.07 3.49
C GLU A 20 16.14 -20.95 1.95
N GLY A 21 16.99 -20.05 1.44
CA GLY A 21 17.13 -19.78 0.01
C GLY A 21 16.10 -18.82 -0.60
N VAL A 22 15.09 -18.38 0.17
CA VAL A 22 14.13 -17.37 -0.28
C VAL A 22 14.72 -15.98 -0.08
N ALA A 23 14.78 -15.20 -1.16
CA ALA A 23 15.25 -13.82 -1.09
C ALA A 23 14.39 -13.01 -0.12
N ASN A 24 15.03 -12.24 0.77
CA ASN A 24 14.32 -11.37 1.69
C ASN A 24 13.59 -10.27 0.88
N PRO A 25 12.25 -10.25 0.84
CA PRO A 25 11.50 -9.25 0.08
C PRO A 25 11.63 -7.84 0.68
N TYR A 26 12.14 -7.73 1.91
CA TYR A 26 12.43 -6.46 2.58
C TYR A 26 13.90 -6.06 2.49
N ALA A 27 14.74 -6.81 1.76
CA ALA A 27 16.11 -6.37 1.49
C ALA A 27 16.06 -5.11 0.61
N TYR A 28 16.79 -4.08 1.02
CA TYR A 28 16.95 -2.84 0.26
C TYR A 28 18.43 -2.56 0.05
N GLY A 29 18.74 -1.91 -1.07
CA GLY A 29 20.09 -1.48 -1.41
C GLY A 29 20.07 -0.08 -2.03
N PRO A 30 21.20 0.64 -2.01
CA PRO A 30 21.30 1.93 -2.67
C PRO A 30 21.23 1.75 -4.19
N THR A 31 20.36 2.50 -4.86
CA THR A 31 20.26 2.55 -6.33
C THR A 31 20.92 3.83 -6.83
N THR A 32 22.03 3.72 -7.57
CA THR A 32 22.72 4.88 -8.16
C THR A 32 21.97 5.48 -9.35
N ALA A 33 21.16 4.70 -10.04
CA ALA A 33 20.41 5.13 -11.23
C ALA A 33 19.51 6.36 -10.98
N VAL A 34 19.02 6.54 -9.75
CA VAL A 34 18.17 7.69 -9.39
C VAL A 34 18.97 8.99 -9.36
N ALA A 35 20.21 8.95 -8.86
CA ALA A 35 21.08 10.13 -8.80
C ALA A 35 21.48 10.59 -10.21
N ASP A 36 21.86 9.64 -11.08
CA ASP A 36 22.23 9.92 -12.47
C ASP A 36 21.04 10.48 -13.27
N GLN A 37 19.82 9.97 -13.04
CA GLN A 37 18.60 10.52 -13.65
C GLN A 37 18.31 11.96 -13.20
N GLN A 38 18.46 12.26 -11.91
CA GLN A 38 18.23 13.61 -11.39
C GLN A 38 19.21 14.63 -11.98
N GLU A 39 20.48 14.26 -12.12
CA GLU A 39 21.48 15.14 -12.74
C GLU A 39 21.17 15.41 -14.22
N ARG A 40 20.79 14.37 -14.97
CA ARG A 40 20.33 14.51 -16.35
C ARG A 40 19.11 15.41 -16.47
N MET A 41 18.13 15.30 -15.57
CA MET A 41 16.94 16.15 -15.60
C MET A 41 17.27 17.61 -15.29
N LYS A 42 18.17 17.86 -14.33
CA LYS A 42 18.66 19.23 -14.04
C LYS A 42 19.31 19.87 -15.27
N ASP A 43 20.13 19.12 -15.99
CA ASP A 43 20.78 19.60 -17.22
C ASP A 43 19.76 19.91 -18.32
N LEU A 44 18.76 19.04 -18.51
CA LEU A 44 17.68 19.26 -19.48
C LEU A 44 16.83 20.50 -19.16
N LEU A 45 16.50 20.72 -17.88
CA LEU A 45 15.78 21.90 -17.41
C LEU A 45 16.58 23.19 -17.60
N ALA A 46 17.90 23.15 -17.39
CA ALA A 46 18.77 24.30 -17.55
C ALA A 46 18.96 24.71 -19.03
N ARG A 47 19.01 23.75 -19.95
CA ARG A 47 19.29 23.99 -21.37
C ARG A 47 18.05 24.31 -22.20
N ASN A 48 16.88 23.82 -21.81
CA ASN A 48 15.68 23.87 -22.65
C ASN A 48 14.54 24.63 -21.98
N GLY A 49 14.23 25.84 -22.48
CA GLY A 49 13.16 26.67 -21.93
C GLY A 49 11.74 26.07 -22.06
N HIS A 50 11.55 25.11 -22.97
CA HIS A 50 10.29 24.39 -23.18
C HIS A 50 10.11 23.16 -22.27
N ILE A 51 11.17 22.74 -21.57
CA ILE A 51 11.09 21.70 -20.54
C ILE A 51 10.81 22.40 -19.20
N LYS A 52 9.83 21.89 -18.46
CA LYS A 52 9.35 22.48 -17.21
C LYS A 52 9.27 21.44 -16.10
N ASP A 53 9.63 21.87 -14.90
CA ASP A 53 9.30 21.18 -13.67
C ASP A 53 7.89 21.62 -13.24
N VAL A 54 6.99 20.67 -13.12
CA VAL A 54 5.59 20.88 -12.77
C VAL A 54 5.26 20.04 -11.54
N SER A 55 4.75 20.70 -10.51
CA SER A 55 4.37 20.06 -9.25
C SER A 55 2.88 20.27 -8.97
N ILE A 56 2.20 19.19 -8.61
CA ILE A 56 0.81 19.19 -8.14
C ILE A 56 0.83 18.66 -6.70
N ASP A 57 0.84 19.58 -5.75
CA ASP A 57 0.86 19.29 -4.31
C ASP A 57 0.00 20.33 -3.55
N PRO A 58 -1.14 19.94 -2.96
CA PRO A 58 -1.70 18.59 -2.94
C PRO A 58 -2.46 18.25 -4.23
N VAL A 59 -2.46 16.97 -4.59
CA VAL A 59 -3.49 16.42 -5.48
C VAL A 59 -4.82 16.44 -4.73
N THR A 60 -5.85 17.02 -5.33
CA THR A 60 -7.19 17.13 -4.74
C THR A 60 -8.15 16.09 -5.34
N ARG A 61 -9.31 15.90 -4.69
CA ARG A 61 -10.30 14.84 -5.04
C ARG A 61 -9.72 13.43 -4.97
N VAL A 62 -8.83 13.20 -4.01
CA VAL A 62 -8.29 11.89 -3.66
C VAL A 62 -8.32 11.74 -2.14
N ALA A 63 -8.31 10.49 -1.65
CA ALA A 63 -8.20 10.22 -0.22
C ALA A 63 -6.73 10.24 0.23
N GLY A 64 -6.45 10.92 1.36
CA GLY A 64 -5.12 10.98 1.95
C GLY A 64 -4.28 12.14 1.41
N SER A 65 -2.96 11.96 1.38
CA SER A 65 -2.02 12.96 0.88
C SER A 65 -1.21 12.37 -0.27
N LEU A 66 -1.28 13.05 -1.41
CA LEU A 66 -0.63 12.67 -2.65
C LEU A 66 -0.09 13.91 -3.34
N ALA A 67 1.14 13.83 -3.81
CA ALA A 67 1.77 14.83 -4.66
C ALA A 67 2.35 14.17 -5.91
N PHE A 68 2.32 14.88 -7.03
CA PHE A 68 3.02 14.52 -8.25
C PHE A 68 4.05 15.60 -8.61
N HIS A 69 5.30 15.19 -8.82
CA HIS A 69 6.36 16.06 -9.32
C HIS A 69 6.85 15.50 -10.65
N ALA A 70 6.78 16.29 -11.72
CA ALA A 70 7.06 15.82 -13.07
C ALA A 70 7.91 16.81 -13.87
N VAL A 71 8.80 16.27 -14.69
CA VAL A 71 9.55 17.02 -15.71
C VAL A 71 8.88 16.77 -17.05
N VAL A 72 8.35 17.83 -17.66
CA VAL A 72 7.55 17.74 -18.89
C VAL A 72 8.16 18.58 -20.00
N ASP A 73 8.13 18.06 -21.23
CA ASP A 73 8.46 18.80 -22.44
C ASP A 73 7.18 19.25 -23.14
N LEU A 74 6.94 20.56 -23.14
CA LEU A 74 5.74 21.17 -23.72
C LEU A 74 5.73 21.16 -25.25
N GLN A 75 6.90 21.09 -25.89
CA GLN A 75 7.03 21.09 -27.35
C GLN A 75 6.72 19.69 -27.90
N SER A 76 7.35 18.65 -27.35
CA SER A 76 7.08 17.26 -27.75
C SER A 76 5.83 16.67 -27.11
N ARG A 77 5.26 17.34 -26.10
CA ARG A 77 4.10 16.90 -25.31
C ARG A 77 4.36 15.55 -24.61
N THR A 78 5.56 15.40 -24.05
CA THR A 78 5.97 14.17 -23.35
C THR A 78 6.35 14.45 -21.90
N VAL A 79 6.21 13.44 -21.05
CA VAL A 79 6.69 13.46 -19.66
C VAL A 79 8.02 12.71 -19.63
N HIS A 80 9.09 13.36 -19.20
CA HIS A 80 10.41 12.75 -19.07
C HIS A 80 10.57 12.00 -17.74
N GLU A 81 10.00 12.55 -16.67
CA GLU A 81 10.02 11.96 -15.33
C GLU A 81 8.74 12.31 -14.59
N ALA A 82 8.25 11.39 -13.75
CA ALA A 82 7.14 11.61 -12.85
C ALA A 82 7.38 10.84 -11.55
N ASN A 83 7.33 11.57 -10.42
CA ASN A 83 7.46 11.04 -9.08
C ASN A 83 6.11 11.13 -8.36
N SER A 84 5.68 10.01 -7.77
CA SER A 84 4.50 9.93 -6.91
C SER A 84 4.93 9.93 -5.46
N VAL A 85 4.43 10.88 -4.68
CA VAL A 85 4.84 11.08 -3.29
C VAL A 85 3.62 11.04 -2.38
N ALA A 86 3.66 10.15 -1.39
CA ALA A 86 2.73 10.17 -0.26
C ALA A 86 3.47 10.75 0.95
N SER A 87 3.02 11.90 1.45
CA SER A 87 3.70 12.60 2.56
C SER A 87 3.16 12.23 3.94
N LEU A 88 2.12 11.38 4.02
CA LEU A 88 1.49 10.96 5.27
C LEU A 88 1.92 9.54 5.67
N PHE A 89 2.35 9.39 6.93
CA PHE A 89 2.61 8.09 7.56
C PHE A 89 1.94 8.02 8.95
N ARG A 90 1.29 6.88 9.25
CA ARG A 90 0.64 6.62 10.55
C ARG A 90 1.16 5.37 11.29
N GLY A 91 1.81 4.43 10.60
CA GLY A 91 2.46 3.27 11.25
C GLY A 91 1.52 2.23 11.87
N TYR A 92 0.40 1.88 11.21
CA TYR A 92 -0.56 0.89 11.73
C TYR A 92 0.05 -0.47 12.07
N GLU A 93 1.02 -0.93 11.29
CA GLU A 93 1.74 -2.18 11.54
C GLU A 93 2.49 -2.16 12.87
N VAL A 94 3.04 -1.00 13.24
CA VAL A 94 3.69 -0.79 14.54
C VAL A 94 2.65 -0.70 15.64
N ILE A 95 1.55 0.03 15.42
CA ILE A 95 0.45 0.18 16.39
C ILE A 95 -0.17 -1.15 16.78
N LEU A 96 -0.23 -2.10 15.83
CA LEU A 96 -0.79 -3.44 16.03
C LEU A 96 0.12 -4.38 16.83
N LYS A 97 1.42 -4.07 16.97
CA LYS A 97 2.33 -4.91 17.76
C LYS A 97 1.89 -4.95 19.23
N GLY A 98 1.78 -6.16 19.77
CA GLY A 98 1.37 -6.39 21.16
C GLY A 98 -0.11 -6.14 21.45
N ARG A 99 -0.93 -5.84 20.43
CA ARG A 99 -2.39 -5.75 20.58
C ARG A 99 -3.01 -7.13 20.63
N ASP A 100 -4.15 -7.23 21.31
CA ASP A 100 -4.96 -8.44 21.22
C ASP A 100 -5.41 -8.64 19.76
N PRO A 101 -5.22 -9.82 19.16
CA PRO A 101 -5.62 -10.06 17.78
C PRO A 101 -7.08 -9.74 17.49
N ARG A 102 -7.97 -9.87 18.48
CA ARG A 102 -9.41 -9.57 18.34
C ARG A 102 -9.67 -8.07 18.10
N ASP A 103 -8.79 -7.20 18.58
CA ASP A 103 -8.90 -5.75 18.37
C ASP A 103 -8.41 -5.32 16.98
N ALA A 104 -7.63 -6.17 16.31
CA ALA A 104 -6.95 -5.79 15.08
C ALA A 104 -7.94 -5.41 13.96
N MET A 105 -9.11 -6.03 13.88
CA MET A 105 -10.14 -5.67 12.89
C MET A 105 -10.69 -4.26 13.12
N PHE A 106 -10.83 -3.82 14.37
CA PHE A 106 -11.29 -2.48 14.68
C PHE A 106 -10.18 -1.47 14.40
N ILE A 107 -8.94 -1.77 14.78
CA ILE A 107 -7.81 -0.87 14.55
C ILE A 107 -7.55 -0.72 13.04
N SER A 108 -7.49 -1.83 12.29
CA SER A 108 -7.18 -1.81 10.86
C SER A 108 -8.24 -1.09 10.03
N SER A 109 -9.51 -1.09 10.45
CA SER A 109 -10.57 -0.37 9.73
C SER A 109 -10.34 1.13 9.64
N ARG A 110 -9.48 1.69 10.50
CA ARG A 110 -9.16 3.12 10.52
C ARG A 110 -7.99 3.46 9.60
N VAL A 111 -7.39 2.47 8.92
CA VAL A 111 -6.37 2.69 7.90
C VAL A 111 -6.93 3.51 6.73
N CYS A 112 -8.20 3.37 6.37
CA CYS A 112 -8.80 4.22 5.34
C CYS A 112 -10.22 4.60 5.73
N GLY A 113 -10.57 5.87 5.57
CA GLY A 113 -11.94 6.35 5.80
C GLY A 113 -12.90 5.99 4.67
N VAL A 114 -12.38 5.73 3.46
CA VAL A 114 -13.18 5.35 2.28
C VAL A 114 -13.38 3.84 2.26
N CYS A 115 -12.28 3.06 2.30
CA CYS A 115 -12.32 1.60 2.23
C CYS A 115 -12.03 0.94 3.59
N GLY A 116 -12.56 1.50 4.69
CA GLY A 116 -12.33 0.95 6.03
C GLY A 116 -12.86 -0.47 6.22
N GLY A 117 -14.00 -0.79 5.58
CA GLY A 117 -14.65 -2.10 5.65
C GLY A 117 -13.76 -3.24 5.13
N VAL A 118 -13.05 -3.02 4.02
CA VAL A 118 -12.16 -4.03 3.44
C VAL A 118 -10.99 -4.37 4.37
N HIS A 119 -10.45 -3.39 5.10
CA HIS A 119 -9.39 -3.62 6.08
C HIS A 119 -9.87 -4.44 7.28
N SER A 120 -11.10 -4.24 7.75
CA SER A 120 -11.71 -5.06 8.81
C SER A 120 -11.87 -6.51 8.37
N VAL A 121 -12.38 -6.72 7.15
CA VAL A 121 -12.63 -8.07 6.62
C VAL A 121 -11.30 -8.79 6.38
N ALA A 122 -10.31 -8.12 5.77
CA ALA A 122 -8.97 -8.68 5.58
C ALA A 122 -8.33 -9.08 6.93
N SER A 123 -8.43 -8.22 7.96
CA SER A 123 -7.94 -8.54 9.30
C SER A 123 -8.67 -9.75 9.90
N SER A 124 -9.99 -9.83 9.74
CA SER A 124 -10.79 -10.96 10.25
C SER A 124 -10.36 -12.27 9.60
N LEU A 125 -10.19 -12.28 8.27
CA LEU A 125 -9.72 -13.45 7.52
C LEU A 125 -8.32 -13.90 7.96
N ALA A 126 -7.42 -12.96 8.26
CA ALA A 126 -6.09 -13.26 8.76
C ALA A 126 -6.12 -13.90 10.15
N ILE A 127 -6.91 -13.36 11.08
CA ILE A 127 -7.07 -13.88 12.44
C ILE A 127 -7.73 -15.26 12.42
N GLU A 128 -8.80 -15.43 11.65
CA GLU A 128 -9.51 -16.71 11.51
C GLU A 128 -8.59 -17.80 11.01
N MET A 129 -7.73 -17.46 10.05
CA MET A 129 -6.73 -18.39 9.54
C MET A 129 -5.67 -18.72 10.59
N ALA A 130 -5.19 -17.73 11.34
CA ALA A 130 -4.20 -17.95 12.40
C ALA A 130 -4.76 -18.83 13.54
N PHE A 131 -6.05 -18.70 13.86
CA PHE A 131 -6.70 -19.45 14.94
C PHE A 131 -7.40 -20.73 14.48
N GLY A 132 -7.41 -21.02 13.17
CA GLY A 132 -8.12 -22.18 12.63
C GLY A 132 -9.64 -22.10 12.78
N ILE A 133 -10.20 -20.89 12.82
CA ILE A 133 -11.64 -20.64 13.00
C ILE A 133 -12.34 -20.66 11.65
N ALA A 134 -13.45 -21.38 11.56
CA ALA A 134 -14.37 -21.33 10.43
C ALA A 134 -15.65 -20.59 10.83
N PRO A 135 -15.93 -19.40 10.29
CA PRO A 135 -17.19 -18.71 10.52
C PRO A 135 -18.38 -19.52 9.98
N PRO A 136 -19.57 -19.37 10.57
CA PRO A 136 -20.78 -19.99 10.02
C PRO A 136 -21.07 -19.43 8.61
N PRO A 137 -21.73 -20.20 7.72
CA PRO A 137 -22.04 -19.76 6.35
C PRO A 137 -22.74 -18.40 6.27
N MET A 138 -23.63 -18.11 7.22
CA MET A 138 -24.31 -16.81 7.30
C MET A 138 -23.33 -15.64 7.56
N GLY A 139 -22.29 -15.85 8.37
CA GLY A 139 -21.27 -14.84 8.63
C GLY A 139 -20.45 -14.52 7.38
N LEU A 140 -20.15 -15.53 6.56
CA LEU A 140 -19.48 -15.34 5.27
C LEU A 140 -20.38 -14.60 4.28
N ALA A 141 -21.67 -14.96 4.21
CA ALA A 141 -22.64 -14.27 3.35
C ALA A 141 -22.78 -12.79 3.69
N LEU A 142 -22.88 -12.45 4.99
CA LEU A 142 -22.95 -11.06 5.44
C LEU A 142 -21.69 -10.25 5.08
N ARG A 143 -20.50 -10.85 5.21
CA ARG A 143 -19.25 -10.18 4.79
C ARG A 143 -19.19 -9.95 3.29
N ASN A 144 -19.65 -10.92 2.49
CA ASN A 144 -19.71 -10.75 1.03
C ASN A 144 -20.68 -9.63 0.64
N ILE A 145 -21.84 -9.55 1.30
CA ILE A 145 -22.80 -8.45 1.09
C ILE A 145 -22.16 -7.12 1.49
N GLN A 146 -21.51 -7.03 2.66
CA GLN A 146 -20.81 -5.82 3.09
C GLN A 146 -19.77 -5.36 2.04
N LEU A 147 -18.90 -6.25 1.57
CA LEU A 147 -17.89 -5.91 0.56
C LEU A 147 -18.52 -5.50 -0.79
N ALA A 148 -19.61 -6.15 -1.19
CA ALA A 148 -20.34 -5.75 -2.39
C ALA A 148 -20.94 -4.34 -2.26
N LEU A 149 -21.48 -4.00 -1.09
CA LEU A 149 -21.95 -2.66 -0.79
C LEU A 149 -20.82 -1.63 -0.77
N ASP A 150 -19.65 -1.98 -0.22
CA ASP A 150 -18.46 -1.12 -0.27
C ASP A 150 -18.10 -0.81 -1.74
N PHE A 151 -18.09 -1.79 -2.64
CA PHE A 151 -17.85 -1.54 -4.07
C PHE A 151 -18.93 -0.69 -4.73
N MET A 152 -20.20 -0.94 -4.40
CA MET A 152 -21.32 -0.15 -4.94
C MET A 152 -21.30 1.30 -4.46
N LEU A 153 -20.71 1.57 -3.30
CA LEU A 153 -20.54 2.91 -2.76
C LEU A 153 -19.28 3.59 -3.30
N ASP A 154 -18.12 2.94 -3.27
CA ASP A 154 -16.81 3.53 -3.59
C ASP A 154 -16.64 3.80 -5.09
N ASN A 155 -17.03 2.86 -5.95
CA ASN A 155 -16.82 2.99 -7.40
C ASN A 155 -17.55 4.17 -8.07
N PRO A 156 -18.79 4.55 -7.69
CA PRO A 156 -19.47 5.69 -8.30
C PRO A 156 -19.14 7.06 -7.66
N LEU A 157 -18.39 7.10 -6.54
CA LEU A 157 -17.96 8.35 -5.90
C LEU A 157 -16.79 9.00 -6.66
#